data_AF-A0A4Q5XDB0-F1
#
_entry.id   AF-A0A4Q5XDB0-F1
#
_cell.length_a   1.000
_cell.length_b   1.000
_cell.length_c   1.000
_cell.angle_alpha   90.00
_cell.angle_beta   90.00
_cell.angle_gamma   90.00
#
_symmetry.space_group_name_H-M   'P 1'
#
loop_
_entity.id
_entity.type
_entity.pdbx_description
1 polymer ?
#
loop_
_entity_poly.entity_id
_entity_poly.type
_entity_poly.pdbx_seq_one_letter_code
_entity_poly.pdbx_strand_id
1 'polypeptide(L)'
;MSACLGRRRRSCAAQAKAPARPPRFPPRRPRREASEMNDIAIFAIKFVAIGFAVAMFAMNLAVVLTWVDRRQGSMIQDRVGPNRAVAWIPTPIAMGLALGPALLLAAGVLGYVHTHDVQGPELQQRGLLFSQLAVLLIWLTGAVIATQVKARGPKSAFDLWIQSLGEPRYFFFGGLVAHVVLFFAALSLRGSAAGETFVTVTSTAGPALFAFAAVAGAGYAVYSIRNEKRIGLRLAGLLHPAADGLKTLFKEDFVPPNADKFLFNLAPFISFFPALVVLACVPFADTLCFATVDGKIQLSQLASSVPRVGVCSEGALKIQAVDLNIGLLYFFAIGGTGIVGAALAGWASDNKYSLLGGLRAAGQMVSYEVTMGLTLIGMIMIYGTLQVDKMILWQQENTWGIFAQPLAFVLFFAAAVAESKRIPFDIPEGESEIVAGYFTEYAGMKFAMFFFAEYIAVVTASALMAAVFLGGWSLPFVYRDGIHVTVGNGELFSAALPHGGVVALGALGFILKTIVLCWLQLTIRWTLPRFRYDQLMRLGWRKLLPASLANILITGFVVMAIRTGGPAAEKAMSSLANVCNIVLALGGLGLVVWFAVFMCTPRKRKQLLTTTSAQYAAEVGGTRTLRMGA
;
A
#
# COMPACT_ATOMS: atom_id res chain seq x y z
N MET A 1 -39.55 -30.22 52.40
CA MET A 1 -39.72 -31.24 53.46
C MET A 1 -40.55 -30.65 54.58
N SER A 2 -41.58 -31.40 54.95
CA SER A 2 -42.69 -31.06 55.83
C SER A 2 -42.29 -31.10 57.32
N ALA A 3 -42.98 -30.28 58.11
CA ALA A 3 -43.29 -30.41 59.54
C ALA A 3 -42.14 -30.51 60.56
N CYS A 4 -42.15 -29.56 61.51
CA CYS A 4 -42.05 -29.90 62.94
C CYS A 4 -42.55 -28.74 63.81
N LEU A 5 -43.83 -28.84 64.17
CA LEU A 5 -44.46 -28.19 65.34
C LEU A 5 -44.04 -28.95 66.60
N GLY A 6 -43.84 -28.24 67.72
CA GLY A 6 -44.06 -28.83 69.06
C GLY A 6 -42.87 -28.83 70.03
N ARG A 7 -42.92 -27.88 70.97
CA ARG A 7 -42.36 -27.88 72.34
C ARG A 7 -41.50 -29.08 72.77
N ARG A 8 -40.26 -28.81 73.21
CA ARG A 8 -39.87 -28.68 74.64
C ARG A 8 -38.39 -28.31 74.76
N ARG A 9 -38.14 -27.28 75.55
CA ARG A 9 -36.80 -26.83 75.99
C ARG A 9 -36.18 -27.88 76.91
N ARG A 10 -34.96 -28.32 76.61
CA ARG A 10 -33.74 -28.19 77.44
C ARG A 10 -32.71 -29.24 76.98
N SER A 11 -31.45 -28.80 76.97
CA SER A 11 -30.22 -29.57 76.83
C SER A 11 -30.02 -30.38 75.54
N CYS A 12 -29.59 -29.71 74.48
CA CYS A 12 -28.46 -30.18 73.69
C CYS A 12 -27.57 -28.97 73.40
N ALA A 13 -26.61 -28.76 74.30
CA ALA A 13 -25.52 -27.82 74.13
C ALA A 13 -24.42 -28.51 73.33
N ALA A 14 -24.18 -28.06 72.10
CA ALA A 14 -22.89 -28.22 71.44
C ALA A 14 -22.72 -27.15 70.35
N GLN A 15 -21.73 -26.27 70.57
CA GLN A 15 -21.06 -25.41 69.58
C GLN A 15 -21.86 -24.23 68.99
N ALA A 16 -21.98 -23.17 69.77
CA ALA A 16 -22.08 -21.81 69.23
C ALA A 16 -20.78 -21.05 69.59
N LYS A 17 -19.85 -20.97 68.63
CA LYS A 17 -18.73 -20.00 68.69
C LYS A 17 -19.31 -18.61 68.37
N ALA A 18 -18.98 -17.63 69.19
CA ALA A 18 -19.43 -16.24 69.06
C ALA A 18 -19.14 -15.66 67.65
N PRO A 19 -19.98 -14.75 67.12
CA PRO A 19 -19.72 -14.11 65.85
C PRO A 19 -18.47 -13.25 65.94
N ALA A 20 -17.49 -13.53 65.08
CA ALA A 20 -16.27 -12.75 64.95
C ALA A 20 -16.61 -11.30 64.57
N ARG A 21 -16.04 -10.34 65.33
CA ARG A 21 -16.10 -8.91 64.98
C ARG A 21 -15.52 -8.72 63.57
N PRO A 22 -16.13 -7.87 62.72
CA PRO A 22 -15.55 -7.56 61.42
C PRO A 22 -14.17 -6.91 61.59
N PRO A 23 -13.20 -7.18 60.70
CA PRO A 23 -11.88 -6.59 60.77
C PRO A 23 -11.99 -5.06 60.71
N ARG A 24 -11.30 -4.37 61.64
CA ARG A 24 -11.30 -2.89 61.76
C ARG A 24 -10.63 -2.15 60.61
N PHE A 25 -10.13 -2.86 59.60
CA PHE A 25 -9.56 -2.27 58.39
C PHE A 25 -9.93 -3.13 57.18
N PRO A 26 -10.32 -2.51 56.04
CA PRO A 26 -10.52 -3.27 54.81
C PRO A 26 -9.19 -3.93 54.40
N PRO A 27 -9.20 -5.12 53.79
CA PRO A 27 -8.00 -5.69 53.19
C PRO A 27 -7.43 -4.67 52.20
N ARG A 28 -6.11 -4.40 52.28
CA ARG A 28 -5.43 -3.55 51.29
C ARG A 28 -5.81 -4.07 49.90
N ARG A 29 -6.45 -3.21 49.09
CA ARG A 29 -6.74 -3.52 47.69
C ARG A 29 -5.43 -4.01 47.04
N PRO A 30 -5.43 -5.12 46.29
CA PRO A 30 -4.25 -5.47 45.50
C PRO A 30 -3.92 -4.31 44.56
N ARG A 31 -2.63 -4.03 44.34
CA ARG A 31 -2.08 -2.94 43.50
C ARG A 31 -2.84 -2.85 42.15
N ARG A 32 -3.88 -2.02 42.07
CA ARG A 32 -4.52 -1.62 40.80
C ARG A 32 -3.70 -0.58 40.06
N GLU A 33 -2.99 0.29 40.80
CA GLU A 33 -2.17 1.37 40.20
C GLU A 33 -1.01 0.84 39.34
N ALA A 34 -0.42 -0.32 39.69
CA ALA A 34 0.68 -0.89 38.91
C ALA A 34 0.22 -1.57 37.61
N SER A 35 -1.01 -2.10 37.55
CA SER A 35 -1.57 -2.64 36.31
C SER A 35 -2.04 -1.51 35.38
N GLU A 36 -2.70 -0.48 35.91
CA GLU A 36 -3.15 0.67 35.12
C GLU A 36 -1.98 1.46 34.53
N MET A 37 -0.88 1.65 35.27
CA MET A 37 0.31 2.32 34.76
C MET A 37 1.03 1.50 33.67
N ASN A 38 1.03 0.16 33.79
CA ASN A 38 1.54 -0.73 32.75
C ASN A 38 0.63 -0.70 31.50
N ASP A 39 -0.69 -0.64 31.67
CA ASP A 39 -1.63 -0.56 30.55
C ASP A 39 -1.50 0.76 29.78
N ILE A 40 -1.30 1.88 30.48
CA ILE A 40 -1.03 3.20 29.87
C ILE A 40 0.30 3.18 29.12
N ALA A 41 1.36 2.62 29.73
CA ALA A 41 2.67 2.51 29.08
C ALA A 41 2.62 1.61 27.83
N ILE A 42 1.94 0.47 27.91
CA ILE A 42 1.75 -0.44 26.77
C ILE A 42 0.93 0.23 25.67
N PHE A 43 -0.14 0.96 26.01
CA PHE A 43 -0.90 1.75 25.06
C PHE A 43 -0.04 2.81 24.38
N ALA A 44 0.75 3.57 25.15
CA ALA A 44 1.65 4.59 24.62
C ALA A 44 2.71 3.99 23.68
N ILE A 45 3.32 2.86 24.05
CA ILE A 45 4.31 2.17 23.21
C ILE A 45 3.65 1.68 21.91
N LYS A 46 2.46 1.07 21.98
CA LYS A 46 1.73 0.62 20.77
C LYS A 46 1.35 1.80 19.88
N PHE A 47 0.85 2.89 20.45
CA PHE A 47 0.49 4.11 19.74
C PHE A 47 1.72 4.71 19.03
N VAL A 48 2.85 4.82 19.73
CA VAL A 48 4.09 5.34 19.15
C VAL A 48 4.62 4.41 18.06
N ALA A 49 4.63 3.09 18.28
CA ALA A 49 5.14 2.13 17.32
C ALA A 49 4.29 2.07 16.04
N ILE A 50 2.97 1.97 16.18
CA ILE A 50 2.05 1.94 15.03
C ILE A 50 2.01 3.31 14.35
N GLY A 51 1.93 4.40 15.13
CA GLY A 51 1.97 5.76 14.60
C GLY A 51 3.25 6.03 13.81
N PHE A 52 4.40 5.60 14.33
CA PHE A 52 5.67 5.67 13.62
C PHE A 52 5.65 4.82 12.35
N ALA A 53 5.14 3.59 12.39
CA ALA A 53 5.04 2.74 11.21
C ALA A 53 4.16 3.36 10.11
N VAL A 54 3.03 3.98 10.48
CA VAL A 54 2.11 4.68 9.57
C VAL A 54 2.78 5.92 8.97
N ALA A 55 3.45 6.74 9.79
CA ALA A 55 4.19 7.90 9.31
C ALA A 55 5.33 7.49 8.36
N MET A 56 6.08 6.44 8.70
CA MET A 56 7.14 5.89 7.86
C MET A 56 6.60 5.30 6.56
N PHE A 57 5.43 4.65 6.58
CA PHE A 57 4.76 4.21 5.36
C PHE A 57 4.48 5.39 4.43
N ALA A 58 3.88 6.46 4.96
CA ALA A 58 3.54 7.65 4.19
C ALA A 58 4.79 8.32 3.60
N MET A 59 5.85 8.49 4.40
CA MET A 59 7.11 9.09 3.96
C MET A 59 7.82 8.25 2.90
N ASN A 60 7.95 6.93 3.12
CA ASN A 60 8.61 6.05 2.15
C ASN A 60 7.83 5.99 0.85
N LEU A 61 6.50 5.92 0.92
CA LEU A 61 5.67 5.93 -0.28
C LEU A 61 5.78 7.27 -1.00
N ALA A 62 5.81 8.41 -0.29
CA ALA A 62 6.06 9.72 -0.89
C ALA A 62 7.40 9.77 -1.64
N VAL A 63 8.49 9.25 -1.05
CA VAL A 63 9.79 9.11 -1.73
C VAL A 63 9.68 8.25 -2.99
N VAL A 64 8.99 7.11 -2.92
CA VAL A 64 8.74 6.27 -4.10
C VAL A 64 7.94 7.03 -5.16
N LEU A 65 6.95 7.84 -4.77
CA LEU A 65 6.18 8.65 -5.71
C LEU A 65 7.04 9.70 -6.42
N THR A 66 8.03 10.32 -5.76
CA THR A 66 8.97 11.23 -6.45
C THR A 66 9.80 10.49 -7.51
N TRP A 67 10.16 9.24 -7.22
CA TRP A 67 10.87 8.38 -8.18
C TRP A 67 9.97 7.97 -9.34
N VAL A 68 8.72 7.58 -9.05
CA VAL A 68 7.70 7.27 -10.07
C VAL A 68 7.44 8.49 -10.95
N ASP A 69 7.29 9.67 -10.35
CA ASP A 69 7.06 10.95 -11.04
C ASP A 69 8.12 11.18 -12.13
N ARG A 70 9.39 11.04 -11.73
CA ARG A 70 10.51 11.19 -12.65
C ARG A 70 10.60 10.05 -13.66
N ARG A 71 10.46 8.80 -13.22
CA ARG A 71 10.63 7.63 -14.08
C ARG A 71 9.55 7.53 -15.15
N GLN A 72 8.28 7.56 -14.76
CA GLN A 72 7.19 7.43 -15.72
C GLN A 72 6.97 8.73 -16.50
N GLY A 73 7.15 9.90 -15.88
CA GLY A 73 7.16 11.16 -16.61
C GLY A 73 8.23 11.20 -17.71
N SER A 74 9.41 10.63 -17.47
CA SER A 74 10.45 10.47 -18.51
C SER A 74 10.02 9.59 -19.68
N MET A 75 9.21 8.56 -19.43
CA MET A 75 8.75 7.64 -20.46
C MET A 75 7.60 8.19 -21.31
N ILE A 76 6.79 9.09 -20.74
CA ILE A 76 5.61 9.69 -21.39
C ILE A 76 6.01 10.97 -22.12
N GLN A 77 6.81 11.83 -21.49
CA GLN A 77 7.17 13.16 -22.00
C GLN A 77 8.55 13.19 -22.68
N ASP A 78 9.21 12.03 -22.83
CA ASP A 78 10.57 11.89 -23.41
C ASP A 78 11.64 12.82 -22.80
N ARG A 79 11.55 13.03 -21.47
CA ARG A 79 12.52 13.80 -20.67
C ARG A 79 13.59 12.90 -20.05
N VAL A 80 14.64 13.48 -19.48
CA VAL A 80 15.69 12.71 -18.80
C VAL A 80 15.15 11.99 -17.55
N GLY A 81 15.35 10.67 -17.47
CA GLY A 81 14.89 9.82 -16.35
C GLY A 81 15.78 9.85 -15.10
N PRO A 82 15.41 9.11 -14.03
CA PRO A 82 16.07 9.19 -12.72
C PRO A 82 17.45 8.50 -12.65
N ASN A 83 17.86 7.74 -13.67
CA ASN A 83 19.11 6.95 -13.73
C ASN A 83 20.39 7.80 -13.90
N ARG A 84 20.47 8.97 -13.25
CA ARG A 84 21.59 9.92 -13.32
C ARG A 84 22.58 9.80 -12.16
N ALA A 85 22.10 9.40 -10.99
CA ALA A 85 22.95 9.13 -9.83
C ALA A 85 23.58 7.73 -9.98
N VAL A 86 24.90 7.66 -9.94
CA VAL A 86 25.68 6.43 -10.10
C VAL A 86 26.64 6.29 -8.93
N ALA A 87 26.52 5.21 -8.17
CA ALA A 87 27.53 4.82 -7.19
C ALA A 87 28.54 3.90 -7.88
N TRP A 88 29.80 4.35 -7.98
CA TRP A 88 30.86 3.56 -8.60
C TRP A 88 31.49 2.62 -7.58
N ILE A 89 31.36 1.32 -7.82
CA ILE A 89 31.94 0.28 -6.98
C ILE A 89 33.10 -0.43 -7.70
N PRO A 90 34.21 -0.75 -7.00
CA PRO A 90 35.27 -1.59 -7.53
C PRO A 90 34.73 -2.97 -7.92
N THR A 91 35.23 -3.51 -9.03
CA THR A 91 34.76 -4.80 -9.58
C THR A 91 34.86 -5.97 -8.59
N PRO A 92 35.94 -6.15 -7.79
CA PRO A 92 36.00 -7.25 -6.83
C PRO A 92 34.87 -7.20 -5.79
N ILE A 93 34.52 -5.99 -5.33
CA ILE A 93 33.42 -5.79 -4.38
C ILE A 93 32.08 -6.09 -5.05
N ALA A 94 31.88 -5.63 -6.28
CA ALA A 94 30.66 -5.91 -7.04
C ALA A 94 30.46 -7.39 -7.32
N MET A 95 31.53 -8.13 -7.61
CA MET A 95 31.49 -9.59 -7.76
C MET A 95 31.10 -10.27 -6.46
N GLY A 96 31.71 -9.85 -5.34
CA GLY A 96 31.36 -10.35 -4.01
C GLY A 96 29.90 -10.09 -3.66
N LEU A 97 29.38 -8.90 -3.96
CA LEU A 97 27.98 -8.53 -3.73
C LEU A 97 27.00 -9.29 -4.64
N ALA A 98 27.41 -9.69 -5.84
CA ALA A 98 26.59 -10.50 -6.74
C ALA A 98 26.55 -11.97 -6.33
N LEU A 99 27.72 -12.57 -6.02
CA LEU A 99 27.87 -14.00 -5.75
C LEU A 99 27.63 -14.38 -4.29
N GLY A 100 28.06 -13.56 -3.34
CA GLY A 100 27.99 -13.85 -1.91
C GLY A 100 26.57 -14.16 -1.41
N PRO A 101 25.58 -13.27 -1.64
CA PRO A 101 24.20 -13.53 -1.25
C PRO A 101 23.61 -14.79 -1.89
N ALA A 102 23.95 -15.08 -3.14
CA ALA A 102 23.45 -16.26 -3.84
C ALA A 102 24.03 -17.56 -3.26
N LEU A 103 25.32 -17.59 -2.92
CA LEU A 103 25.96 -18.73 -2.25
C LEU A 103 25.41 -18.95 -0.84
N LEU A 104 25.23 -17.88 -0.06
CA LEU A 104 24.65 -17.96 1.28
C LEU A 104 23.20 -18.46 1.24
N LEU A 105 22.42 -17.98 0.29
CA LEU A 105 21.03 -18.40 0.10
C LEU A 105 20.95 -19.87 -0.36
N ALA A 106 21.81 -20.29 -1.28
CA ALA A 106 21.90 -21.69 -1.71
C ALA A 106 22.31 -22.62 -0.55
N ALA A 107 23.36 -22.26 0.19
CA ALA A 107 23.81 -23.03 1.35
C ALA A 107 22.75 -23.05 2.46
N GLY A 108 22.09 -21.92 2.73
CA GLY A 108 21.03 -21.80 3.72
C GLY A 108 19.81 -22.66 3.39
N VAL A 109 19.36 -22.65 2.13
CA VAL A 109 18.23 -23.49 1.70
C VAL A 109 18.57 -24.97 1.74
N LEU A 110 19.73 -25.37 1.22
CA LEU A 110 20.16 -26.77 1.26
C LEU A 110 20.38 -27.25 2.70
N GLY A 111 20.96 -26.41 3.56
CA GLY A 111 21.12 -26.68 4.98
C GLY A 111 19.78 -26.77 5.72
N TYR A 112 18.83 -25.88 5.44
CA TYR A 112 17.48 -25.93 6.01
C TYR A 112 16.76 -27.23 5.64
N VAL A 113 16.80 -27.60 4.36
CA VAL A 113 16.17 -28.84 3.86
C VAL A 113 16.83 -30.09 4.45
N HIS A 114 18.14 -30.07 4.64
CA HIS A 114 18.88 -31.19 5.23
C HIS A 114 18.63 -31.34 6.74
N THR A 115 18.42 -30.23 7.46
CA THR A 115 18.29 -30.22 8.94
C THR A 115 16.87 -30.39 9.44
N HIS A 116 15.85 -30.05 8.63
CA HIS A 116 14.45 -30.14 9.00
C HIS A 116 13.79 -31.28 8.25
N ASP A 117 13.61 -32.42 8.91
CA ASP A 117 12.80 -33.50 8.36
C ASP A 117 11.31 -33.14 8.50
N VAL A 118 10.59 -33.17 7.39
CA VAL A 118 9.20 -32.74 7.32
C VAL A 118 8.43 -33.87 6.66
N GLN A 119 7.36 -34.33 7.32
CA GLN A 119 6.58 -35.47 6.88
C GLN A 119 5.12 -35.09 6.60
N GLY A 120 4.44 -35.89 5.77
CA GLY A 120 3.04 -35.71 5.46
C GLY A 120 2.74 -34.44 4.62
N PRO A 121 1.62 -33.73 4.88
CA PRO A 121 1.14 -32.65 4.00
C PRO A 121 2.08 -31.43 3.92
N GLU A 122 2.91 -31.21 4.94
CA GLU A 122 3.91 -30.14 4.94
C GLU A 122 5.05 -30.39 3.93
N LEU A 123 5.38 -31.66 3.66
CA LEU A 123 6.40 -32.03 2.66
C LEU A 123 5.96 -31.62 1.24
N GLN A 124 4.68 -31.79 0.94
CA GLN A 124 4.07 -31.36 -0.32
C GLN A 124 4.10 -29.83 -0.46
N GLN A 125 3.77 -29.09 0.60
CA GLN A 125 3.82 -27.63 0.60
C GLN A 125 5.24 -27.11 0.40
N ARG A 126 6.23 -27.70 1.09
CA ARG A 126 7.65 -27.37 0.96
C ARG A 126 8.17 -27.62 -0.46
N GLY A 127 7.89 -28.80 -1.02
CA GLY A 127 8.31 -29.14 -2.38
C GLY A 127 7.73 -28.20 -3.43
N LEU A 128 6.43 -27.90 -3.32
CA LEU A 128 5.77 -26.95 -4.21
C LEU A 128 6.36 -25.55 -4.07
N LEU A 129 6.55 -25.05 -2.85
CA LEU A 129 7.11 -23.72 -2.59
C LEU A 129 8.49 -23.54 -3.25
N PHE A 130 9.44 -24.43 -2.99
CA PHE A 130 10.78 -24.30 -3.55
C PHE A 130 10.81 -24.52 -5.06
N SER A 131 9.94 -25.37 -5.60
CA SER A 131 9.82 -25.56 -7.04
C SER A 131 9.24 -24.31 -7.72
N GLN A 132 8.26 -23.65 -7.12
CA GLN A 132 7.72 -22.36 -7.57
C GLN A 132 8.79 -21.25 -7.47
N LEU A 133 9.57 -21.20 -6.39
CA LEU A 133 10.68 -20.25 -6.25
C LEU A 133 11.80 -20.50 -7.27
N ALA A 134 12.11 -21.76 -7.57
CA ALA A 134 13.09 -22.13 -8.60
C ALA A 134 12.63 -21.64 -9.98
N VAL A 135 11.38 -21.91 -10.36
CA VAL A 135 10.77 -21.41 -11.60
C VAL A 135 10.89 -19.89 -11.64
N LEU A 136 10.46 -19.19 -10.58
CA LEU A 136 10.54 -17.74 -10.47
C LEU A 136 11.94 -17.21 -10.78
N LEU A 137 12.95 -17.78 -10.13
CA LEU A 137 14.32 -17.32 -10.25
C LEU A 137 14.90 -17.61 -11.64
N ILE A 138 14.61 -18.78 -12.21
CA ILE A 138 15.09 -19.17 -13.56
C ILE A 138 14.55 -18.22 -14.62
N TRP A 139 13.24 -18.00 -14.67
CA TRP A 139 12.68 -17.17 -15.74
C TRP A 139 13.01 -15.69 -15.54
N LEU A 140 13.06 -15.21 -14.28
CA LEU A 140 13.41 -13.82 -13.99
C LEU A 140 14.86 -13.51 -14.37
N THR A 141 15.79 -14.38 -13.98
CA THR A 141 17.20 -14.24 -14.36
C THR A 141 17.37 -14.37 -15.87
N GLY A 142 16.71 -15.34 -16.52
CA GLY A 142 16.69 -15.48 -17.97
C GLY A 142 16.20 -14.24 -18.70
N ALA A 143 15.10 -13.63 -18.25
CA ALA A 143 14.56 -12.40 -18.83
C ALA A 143 15.53 -11.21 -18.69
N VAL A 144 16.20 -11.08 -17.52
CA VAL A 144 17.22 -10.05 -17.30
C VAL A 144 18.42 -10.27 -18.23
N ILE A 145 18.92 -11.50 -18.33
CA ILE A 145 20.04 -11.86 -19.20
C ILE A 145 19.70 -11.58 -20.66
N ALA A 146 18.54 -12.04 -21.14
CA ALA A 146 18.08 -11.78 -22.51
C ALA A 146 17.98 -10.28 -22.82
N THR A 147 17.51 -9.48 -21.86
CA THR A 147 17.45 -8.01 -22.01
C THR A 147 18.85 -7.40 -22.13
N GLN A 148 19.80 -7.85 -21.32
CA GLN A 148 21.18 -7.38 -21.36
C GLN A 148 21.90 -7.80 -22.66
N VAL A 149 21.73 -9.05 -23.08
CA VAL A 149 22.28 -9.57 -24.34
C VAL A 149 21.73 -8.78 -25.53
N LYS A 150 20.42 -8.51 -25.57
CA LYS A 150 19.81 -7.68 -26.60
C LYS A 150 20.35 -6.24 -26.61
N ALA A 151 20.66 -5.66 -25.45
CA ALA A 151 21.14 -4.29 -25.33
C ALA A 151 22.63 -4.13 -25.68
N ARG A 152 23.48 -5.12 -25.33
CA ARG A 152 24.94 -5.02 -25.47
C ARG A 152 25.51 -5.84 -26.64
N GLY A 153 24.71 -6.71 -27.25
CA GLY A 153 25.15 -7.76 -28.17
C GLY A 153 25.64 -9.03 -27.46
N PRO A 154 25.63 -10.19 -28.14
CA PRO A 154 26.13 -11.45 -27.57
C PRO A 154 27.66 -11.45 -27.45
N LYS A 155 28.20 -11.86 -26.30
CA LYS A 155 29.64 -11.96 -26.05
C LYS A 155 30.15 -13.39 -25.81
N SER A 156 29.25 -14.36 -25.71
CA SER A 156 29.55 -15.76 -25.42
C SER A 156 28.63 -16.71 -26.19
N ALA A 157 28.98 -17.98 -26.29
CA ALA A 157 28.11 -19.00 -26.87
C ALA A 157 26.77 -19.11 -26.12
N PHE A 158 26.80 -18.90 -24.79
CA PHE A 158 25.59 -18.84 -23.98
C PHE A 158 24.72 -17.62 -24.34
N ASP A 159 25.32 -16.45 -24.57
CA ASP A 159 24.57 -15.26 -25.01
C ASP A 159 23.91 -15.50 -26.37
N LEU A 160 24.59 -16.18 -27.31
CA LEU A 160 24.02 -16.57 -28.61
C LEU A 160 22.84 -17.54 -28.46
N TRP A 161 22.95 -18.51 -27.55
CA TRP A 161 21.85 -19.42 -27.23
C TRP A 161 20.67 -18.68 -26.59
N ILE A 162 20.90 -17.77 -25.65
CA ILE A 162 19.83 -16.93 -25.08
C ILE A 162 19.16 -16.07 -26.16
N GLN A 163 19.93 -15.55 -27.11
CA GLN A 163 19.41 -14.77 -28.22
C GLN A 163 18.56 -15.62 -29.18
N SER A 164 18.90 -16.89 -29.39
CA SER A 164 18.12 -17.80 -30.24
C SER A 164 16.77 -18.19 -29.64
N LEU A 165 16.63 -18.13 -28.31
CA LEU A 165 15.35 -18.32 -27.60
C LEU A 165 14.36 -17.16 -27.81
N GLY A 166 14.79 -16.05 -28.42
CA GLY A 166 13.92 -14.97 -28.89
C GLY A 166 13.91 -13.74 -28.00
N GLU A 167 12.77 -13.04 -27.93
CA GLU A 167 12.67 -11.79 -27.20
C GLU A 167 12.60 -12.00 -25.67
N PRO A 168 13.13 -11.06 -24.85
CA PRO A 168 13.11 -11.18 -23.39
C PRO A 168 11.73 -11.45 -22.77
N ARG A 169 10.66 -11.03 -23.44
CA ARG A 169 9.27 -11.31 -23.03
C ARG A 169 8.91 -12.79 -23.03
N TYR A 170 9.52 -13.61 -23.88
CA TYR A 170 9.22 -15.04 -23.96
C TYR A 170 9.65 -15.78 -22.69
N PHE A 171 10.75 -15.34 -22.05
CA PHE A 171 11.15 -15.85 -20.74
C PHE A 171 10.09 -15.54 -19.67
N PHE A 172 9.55 -14.31 -19.63
CA PHE A 172 8.48 -13.93 -18.71
C PHE A 172 7.23 -14.79 -18.89
N PHE A 173 6.74 -14.94 -20.12
CA PHE A 173 5.51 -15.71 -20.38
C PHE A 173 5.72 -17.22 -20.21
N GLY A 174 6.86 -17.76 -20.65
CA GLY A 174 7.21 -19.16 -20.41
C GLY A 174 7.29 -19.47 -18.91
N GLY A 175 7.85 -18.54 -18.12
CA GLY A 175 7.86 -18.62 -16.66
C GLY A 175 6.47 -18.62 -16.03
N LEU A 176 5.59 -17.73 -16.47
CA LEU A 176 4.20 -17.67 -15.98
C LEU A 176 3.45 -18.98 -16.28
N VAL A 177 3.59 -19.52 -17.50
CA VAL A 177 3.01 -20.81 -17.87
C VAL A 177 3.59 -21.92 -17.00
N ALA A 178 4.89 -21.94 -16.74
CA ALA A 178 5.52 -22.93 -15.88
C ALA A 178 4.98 -22.89 -14.44
N HIS A 179 4.73 -21.69 -13.88
CA HIS A 179 4.08 -21.54 -12.56
C HIS A 179 2.68 -22.18 -12.52
N VAL A 180 1.86 -21.86 -13.54
CA VAL A 180 0.49 -22.37 -13.66
C VAL A 180 0.49 -23.88 -13.84
N VAL A 181 1.30 -24.41 -14.77
CA VAL A 181 1.42 -25.85 -15.02
C VAL A 181 1.87 -26.59 -13.77
N LEU A 182 2.89 -26.09 -13.07
CA LEU A 182 3.39 -26.72 -11.84
C LEU A 182 2.34 -26.71 -10.73
N PHE A 183 1.59 -25.62 -10.58
CA PHE A 183 0.51 -25.51 -9.59
C PHE A 183 -0.64 -26.47 -9.90
N PHE A 184 -1.12 -26.51 -11.14
CA PHE A 184 -2.19 -27.43 -11.53
C PHE A 184 -1.74 -28.89 -11.55
N ALA A 185 -0.49 -29.19 -11.91
CA ALA A 185 0.06 -30.54 -11.78
C ALA A 185 0.05 -31.01 -10.31
N ALA A 186 0.46 -30.14 -9.38
CA ALA A 186 0.44 -30.44 -7.96
C ALA A 186 -0.98 -30.67 -7.42
N LEU A 187 -1.98 -29.97 -7.95
CA LEU A 187 -3.39 -30.14 -7.60
C LEU A 187 -3.98 -31.43 -8.20
N SER A 188 -3.78 -31.66 -9.50
CA SER A 188 -4.37 -32.78 -10.23
C SER A 188 -3.79 -34.14 -9.83
N LEU A 189 -2.54 -34.18 -9.37
CA LEU A 189 -1.88 -35.41 -8.94
C LEU A 189 -2.13 -35.73 -7.45
N ARG A 190 -2.82 -34.85 -6.70
CA ARG A 190 -3.03 -35.02 -5.26
C ARG A 190 -3.79 -36.32 -4.95
N GLY A 191 -3.23 -37.16 -4.08
CA GLY A 191 -3.83 -38.43 -3.66
C GLY A 191 -3.65 -39.59 -4.65
N SER A 192 -2.88 -39.41 -5.73
CA SER A 192 -2.49 -40.49 -6.66
C SER A 192 -1.07 -41.00 -6.38
N ALA A 193 -0.75 -42.22 -6.82
CA ALA A 193 0.62 -42.77 -6.74
C ALA A 193 1.66 -41.91 -7.50
N ALA A 194 1.23 -41.28 -8.61
CA ALA A 194 2.03 -40.29 -9.33
C ALA A 194 2.25 -39.01 -8.49
N GLY A 195 1.30 -38.65 -7.63
CA GLY A 195 1.40 -37.54 -6.68
C GLY A 195 2.45 -37.76 -5.61
N GLU A 196 2.58 -38.97 -5.06
CA GLU A 196 3.63 -39.28 -4.07
C GLU A 196 5.03 -39.18 -4.69
N THR A 197 5.17 -39.67 -5.93
CA THR A 197 6.40 -39.51 -6.70
C THR A 197 6.68 -38.03 -6.98
N PHE A 198 5.67 -37.27 -7.39
CA PHE A 198 5.77 -35.83 -7.63
C PHE A 198 6.20 -35.06 -6.37
N VAL A 199 5.64 -35.37 -5.20
CA VAL A 199 6.03 -34.75 -3.92
C VAL A 199 7.47 -35.10 -3.55
N THR A 200 7.88 -36.34 -3.73
CA THR A 200 9.26 -36.79 -3.44
C THR A 200 10.28 -36.10 -4.35
N VAL A 201 9.98 -36.00 -5.64
CA VAL A 201 10.83 -35.31 -6.62
C VAL A 201 10.86 -33.80 -6.34
N THR A 202 9.72 -33.15 -6.16
CA THR A 202 9.68 -31.69 -5.96
C THR A 202 10.26 -31.24 -4.62
N SER A 203 10.15 -32.05 -3.57
CA SER A 203 10.74 -31.74 -2.25
C SER A 203 12.26 -31.87 -2.21
N THR A 204 12.86 -32.68 -3.09
CA THR A 204 14.31 -32.86 -3.18
C THR A 204 14.93 -32.02 -4.31
N ALA A 205 14.36 -32.11 -5.51
CA ALA A 205 14.84 -31.40 -6.69
C ALA A 205 14.50 -29.91 -6.67
N GLY A 206 13.36 -29.50 -6.10
CA GLY A 206 12.94 -28.10 -6.04
C GLY A 206 13.96 -27.20 -5.33
N PRO A 207 14.35 -27.49 -4.07
CA PRO A 207 15.38 -26.73 -3.37
C PRO A 207 16.75 -26.75 -4.05
N ALA A 208 17.16 -27.90 -4.60
CA ALA A 208 18.41 -28.04 -5.33
C ALA A 208 18.42 -27.18 -6.61
N LEU A 209 17.32 -27.19 -7.36
CA LEU A 209 17.15 -26.37 -8.55
C LEU A 209 17.11 -24.88 -8.21
N PHE A 210 16.46 -24.49 -7.12
CA PHE A 210 16.46 -23.11 -6.63
C PHE A 210 17.87 -22.63 -6.27
N ALA A 211 18.60 -23.43 -5.50
CA ALA A 211 20.00 -23.16 -5.13
C ALA A 211 20.90 -23.05 -6.37
N PHE A 212 20.77 -23.99 -7.31
CA PHE A 212 21.50 -23.95 -8.58
C PHE A 212 21.16 -22.70 -9.39
N ALA A 213 19.88 -22.37 -9.56
CA ALA A 213 19.44 -21.20 -10.31
C ALA A 213 19.98 -19.89 -9.72
N ALA A 214 20.00 -19.78 -8.38
CA ALA A 214 20.56 -18.62 -7.68
C ALA A 214 22.05 -18.44 -7.97
N VAL A 215 22.83 -19.52 -7.82
CA VAL A 215 24.27 -19.49 -8.03
C VAL A 215 24.63 -19.32 -9.50
N ALA A 216 23.92 -19.99 -10.42
CA ALA A 216 24.13 -19.88 -11.85
C ALA A 216 23.85 -18.45 -12.36
N GLY A 217 22.73 -17.85 -11.93
CA GLY A 217 22.40 -16.46 -12.29
C GLY A 217 23.44 -15.46 -11.75
N ALA A 218 23.88 -15.63 -10.51
CA ALA A 218 24.94 -14.81 -9.92
C ALA A 218 26.30 -15.03 -10.60
N GLY A 219 26.64 -16.27 -10.93
CA GLY A 219 27.85 -16.63 -11.66
C GLY A 219 27.91 -15.99 -13.05
N TYR A 220 26.78 -15.95 -13.76
CA TYR A 220 26.66 -15.22 -15.03
C TYR A 220 26.87 -13.71 -14.83
N ALA A 221 26.28 -13.12 -13.77
CA ALA A 221 26.48 -11.71 -13.46
C ALA A 221 27.96 -11.40 -13.23
N VAL A 222 28.67 -12.20 -12.42
CA VAL A 222 30.13 -12.09 -12.19
C VAL A 222 30.93 -12.23 -13.49
N TYR A 223 30.61 -13.23 -14.31
CA TYR A 223 31.25 -13.43 -15.61
C TYR A 223 31.10 -12.20 -16.50
N SER A 224 29.90 -11.59 -16.51
CA SER A 224 29.59 -10.47 -17.38
C SER A 224 30.33 -9.17 -17.05
N ILE A 225 30.74 -9.00 -15.79
CA ILE A 225 31.38 -7.78 -15.28
C ILE A 225 32.90 -7.91 -15.10
N ARG A 226 33.46 -9.10 -15.30
CA ARG A 226 34.85 -9.43 -14.89
C ARG A 226 35.96 -8.61 -15.54
N ASN A 227 35.72 -8.11 -16.73
CA ASN A 227 36.71 -7.33 -17.48
C ASN A 227 36.55 -5.81 -17.26
N GLU A 228 35.61 -5.37 -16.42
CA GLU A 228 35.41 -3.96 -16.13
C GLU A 228 36.24 -3.53 -14.92
N LYS A 229 36.77 -2.30 -14.91
CA LYS A 229 37.55 -1.76 -13.77
C LYS A 229 36.66 -1.33 -12.60
N ARG A 230 35.49 -0.75 -12.91
CA ARG A 230 34.50 -0.24 -11.97
C ARG A 230 33.12 -0.37 -12.59
N ILE A 231 32.12 -0.61 -11.75
CA ILE A 231 30.72 -0.79 -12.19
C ILE A 231 29.88 0.31 -11.58
N GLY A 232 29.01 0.91 -12.39
CA GLY A 232 28.09 1.94 -11.96
C GLY A 232 26.77 1.35 -11.46
N LEU A 233 26.56 1.35 -10.14
CA LEU A 233 25.29 0.96 -9.53
C LEU A 233 24.30 2.12 -9.63
N ARG A 234 23.16 1.90 -10.31
CA ARG A 234 22.10 2.91 -10.51
C ARG A 234 20.82 2.66 -9.71
N LEU A 235 20.63 1.46 -9.17
CA LEU A 235 19.42 1.00 -8.44
C LEU A 235 18.10 1.47 -9.07
N ALA A 236 17.97 1.30 -10.39
CA ALA A 236 16.77 1.71 -11.13
C ALA A 236 16.37 3.19 -10.97
N GLY A 237 17.31 4.05 -10.52
CA GLY A 237 17.13 5.48 -10.28
C GLY A 237 16.83 5.84 -8.82
N LEU A 238 16.77 4.86 -7.90
CA LEU A 238 16.45 5.11 -6.48
C LEU A 238 17.54 5.88 -5.72
N LEU A 239 18.79 5.86 -6.21
CA LEU A 239 19.87 6.67 -5.65
C LEU A 239 19.63 8.18 -5.80
N HIS A 240 18.77 8.57 -6.72
CA HIS A 240 18.50 9.97 -7.01
C HIS A 240 17.63 10.63 -5.93
N PRO A 241 16.45 10.09 -5.53
CA PRO A 241 15.74 10.59 -4.35
C PRO A 241 16.62 10.62 -3.09
N ALA A 242 17.49 9.63 -2.89
CA ALA A 242 18.44 9.62 -1.77
C ALA A 242 19.44 10.79 -1.84
N ALA A 243 20.00 11.06 -3.03
CA ALA A 243 20.88 12.19 -3.25
C ALA A 243 20.16 13.54 -3.09
N ASP A 244 18.90 13.64 -3.52
CA ASP A 244 18.08 14.85 -3.33
C ASP A 244 17.80 15.08 -1.84
N GLY A 245 17.48 14.03 -1.07
CA GLY A 245 17.32 14.11 0.38
C GLY A 245 18.60 14.55 1.09
N LEU A 246 19.74 13.94 0.73
CA LEU A 246 21.05 14.32 1.26
C LEU A 246 21.39 15.78 0.93
N LYS A 247 21.14 16.19 -0.32
CA LYS A 247 21.32 17.58 -0.76
C LYS A 247 20.47 18.52 0.08
N THR A 248 19.19 18.23 0.31
CA THR A 248 18.30 19.12 1.08
C THR A 248 18.71 19.24 2.55
N LEU A 249 19.32 18.20 3.14
CA LEU A 249 19.81 18.23 4.53
C LEU A 249 21.05 19.12 4.70
N PHE A 250 21.98 19.10 3.73
CA PHE A 250 23.20 19.93 3.78
C PHE A 250 23.06 21.27 3.08
N LYS A 251 21.92 21.54 2.43
CA LYS A 251 21.64 22.82 1.81
C LYS A 251 21.46 23.88 2.90
N GLU A 252 22.10 25.02 2.71
CA GLU A 252 21.96 26.18 3.58
C GLU A 252 20.48 26.55 3.79
N ASP A 253 20.12 26.77 5.06
CA ASP A 253 18.81 27.25 5.46
C ASP A 253 18.82 28.79 5.43
N PHE A 254 18.06 29.37 4.51
CA PHE A 254 17.97 30.81 4.30
C PHE A 254 16.62 31.34 4.82
N VAL A 255 16.67 32.50 5.47
CA VAL A 255 15.47 33.24 5.92
C VAL A 255 15.61 34.68 5.42
N PRO A 256 14.63 35.20 4.66
CA PRO A 256 14.68 36.58 4.18
C PRO A 256 14.77 37.60 5.34
N PRO A 257 15.51 38.72 5.18
CA PRO A 257 15.68 39.70 6.26
C PRO A 257 14.38 40.33 6.77
N ASN A 258 13.42 40.55 5.87
CA ASN A 258 12.13 41.18 6.18
C ASN A 258 11.01 40.16 6.49
N ALA A 259 11.29 38.86 6.35
CA ALA A 259 10.32 37.83 6.68
C ALA A 259 10.07 37.75 8.19
N ASP A 260 8.83 37.42 8.57
CA ASP A 260 8.53 37.09 9.97
C ASP A 260 9.21 35.77 10.32
N LYS A 261 10.31 35.83 11.09
CA LYS A 261 11.14 34.65 11.40
C LYS A 261 10.36 33.55 12.12
N PHE A 262 9.39 33.90 12.96
CA PHE A 262 8.61 32.91 13.71
C PHE A 262 7.65 32.18 12.77
N LEU A 263 6.82 32.93 12.04
CA LEU A 263 5.84 32.36 11.12
C LEU A 263 6.50 31.66 9.94
N PHE A 264 7.60 32.20 9.43
CA PHE A 264 8.38 31.61 8.34
C PHE A 264 8.88 30.22 8.74
N ASN A 265 9.43 30.07 9.94
CA ASN A 265 9.91 28.77 10.43
C ASN A 265 8.77 27.81 10.81
N LEU A 266 7.62 28.33 11.27
CA LEU A 266 6.49 27.53 11.73
C LEU A 266 5.63 26.96 10.59
N ALA A 267 5.45 27.71 9.50
CA ALA A 267 4.57 27.34 8.38
C ALA A 267 4.89 25.97 7.74
N PRO A 268 6.16 25.58 7.50
CA PRO A 268 6.51 24.24 7.02
C PRO A 268 6.05 23.14 7.98
N PHE A 269 6.18 23.34 9.30
CA PHE A 269 5.74 22.36 10.29
C PHE A 269 4.21 22.20 10.30
N ILE A 270 3.47 23.31 10.22
CA ILE A 270 2.01 23.30 10.14
C ILE A 270 1.53 22.58 8.86
N SER A 271 2.30 22.61 7.77
CA SER A 271 1.92 21.86 6.55
C SER A 271 2.31 20.38 6.62
N PHE A 272 3.47 20.07 7.19
CA PHE A 272 4.06 18.73 7.16
C PHE A 272 3.51 17.80 8.23
N PHE A 273 3.38 18.28 9.48
CA PHE A 273 2.93 17.46 10.59
C PHE A 273 1.53 16.88 10.38
N PRO A 274 0.51 17.66 9.97
CA PRO A 274 -0.82 17.13 9.72
C PRO A 274 -0.83 16.06 8.63
N ALA A 275 -0.09 16.26 7.54
CA ALA A 275 0.02 15.29 6.46
C ALA A 275 0.49 13.91 6.96
N LEU A 276 1.39 13.85 7.95
CA LEU A 276 1.87 12.60 8.53
C LEU A 276 0.83 11.90 9.43
N VAL A 277 0.12 12.66 10.27
CA VAL A 277 -0.75 12.09 11.31
C VAL A 277 -2.17 11.82 10.83
N VAL A 278 -2.58 12.38 9.67
CA VAL A 278 -3.91 12.14 9.06
C VAL A 278 -4.18 10.64 8.85
N LEU A 279 -3.17 9.84 8.49
CA LEU A 279 -3.33 8.39 8.29
C LEU A 279 -3.53 7.58 9.58
N ALA A 280 -3.38 8.18 10.76
CA ALA A 280 -3.46 7.47 12.04
C ALA A 280 -4.83 6.79 12.25
N CYS A 281 -5.91 7.32 11.67
CA CYS A 281 -7.26 6.78 11.76
C CYS A 281 -7.62 5.79 10.65
N VAL A 282 -6.70 5.47 9.73
CA VAL A 282 -6.96 4.57 8.60
C VAL A 282 -6.38 3.19 8.94
N PRO A 283 -7.20 2.12 8.96
CA PRO A 283 -6.71 0.77 9.23
C PRO A 283 -6.03 0.17 8.01
N PHE A 284 -4.86 -0.43 8.21
CA PHE A 284 -4.07 -1.05 7.14
C PHE A 284 -4.44 -2.51 6.92
N ALA A 285 -4.96 -3.19 7.94
CA ALA A 285 -5.35 -4.60 7.87
C ALA A 285 -6.42 -4.91 8.93
N ASP A 286 -6.95 -6.14 8.88
CA ASP A 286 -7.83 -6.65 9.92
C ASP A 286 -7.14 -6.74 11.29
N THR A 287 -7.93 -6.93 12.33
CA THR A 287 -7.44 -7.14 13.69
C THR A 287 -6.62 -8.42 13.77
N LEU A 288 -5.37 -8.28 14.20
CA LEU A 288 -4.48 -9.41 14.45
C LEU A 288 -4.86 -10.06 15.78
N CYS A 289 -5.38 -11.28 15.71
CA CYS A 289 -5.69 -12.09 16.89
C CYS A 289 -4.46 -12.92 17.28
N PHE A 290 -4.12 -12.98 18.57
CA PHE A 290 -3.05 -13.81 19.11
C PHE A 290 -3.35 -14.22 20.56
N ALA A 291 -2.82 -15.36 20.97
CA ALA A 291 -2.86 -15.83 22.36
C ALA A 291 -1.71 -15.26 23.17
N THR A 292 -1.99 -15.07 24.46
CA THR A 292 -0.97 -14.70 25.44
C THR A 292 -0.95 -15.76 26.53
N VAL A 293 0.15 -16.52 26.59
CA VAL A 293 0.39 -17.50 27.66
C VAL A 293 1.55 -16.99 28.50
N ASP A 294 1.34 -16.85 29.81
CA ASP A 294 2.33 -16.32 30.77
C ASP A 294 2.92 -14.94 30.40
N GLY A 295 2.11 -14.06 29.79
CA GLY A 295 2.53 -12.72 29.38
C GLY A 295 3.41 -12.67 28.13
N LYS A 296 3.66 -13.81 27.45
CA LYS A 296 4.39 -13.87 26.19
C LYS A 296 3.42 -14.08 25.02
N ILE A 297 3.63 -13.33 23.94
CA ILE A 297 2.86 -13.45 22.70
C ILE A 297 3.24 -14.78 22.05
N GLN A 298 2.26 -15.68 21.88
CA GLN A 298 2.47 -16.91 21.12
C GLN A 298 2.21 -16.64 19.63
N LEU A 299 3.29 -16.49 18.86
CA LEU A 299 3.21 -16.32 17.41
C LEU A 299 2.75 -17.58 16.67
N SER A 300 2.73 -18.75 17.33
CA SER A 300 2.23 -20.01 16.73
C SER A 300 0.76 -19.89 16.29
N GLN A 301 -0.05 -19.07 16.95
CA GLN A 301 -1.44 -18.84 16.52
C GLN A 301 -1.57 -18.01 15.24
N LEU A 302 -0.53 -17.29 14.82
CA LEU A 302 -0.51 -16.65 13.51
C LEU A 302 -0.42 -17.68 12.38
N ALA A 303 0.05 -18.90 12.68
CA ALA A 303 0.11 -20.02 11.76
C ALA A 303 -1.21 -20.82 11.68
N SER A 304 -2.14 -20.60 12.62
CA SER A 304 -3.47 -21.22 12.62
C SER A 304 -4.55 -20.31 12.02
N SER A 305 -5.64 -20.89 11.52
CA SER A 305 -6.83 -20.14 11.11
C SER A 305 -7.65 -19.71 12.34
N VAL A 306 -8.32 -18.56 12.23
CA VAL A 306 -9.20 -18.00 13.26
C VAL A 306 -10.64 -17.98 12.73
N PRO A 307 -11.67 -18.19 13.57
CA PRO A 307 -13.06 -18.18 13.10
C PRO A 307 -13.44 -16.88 12.38
N ARG A 308 -14.26 -17.01 11.32
CA ARG A 308 -14.74 -15.88 10.49
C ARG A 308 -15.44 -14.78 11.30
N VAL A 309 -16.28 -15.18 12.25
CA VAL A 309 -17.13 -14.30 13.06
C VAL A 309 -16.77 -14.48 14.52
N GLY A 310 -16.65 -13.38 15.25
CA GLY A 310 -16.31 -13.36 16.67
C GLY A 310 -15.30 -12.27 17.03
N VAL A 311 -15.12 -12.08 18.33
CA VAL A 311 -14.07 -11.20 18.89
C VAL A 311 -12.88 -12.08 19.24
N CYS A 312 -11.64 -11.61 18.99
CA CYS A 312 -10.44 -12.31 19.44
C CYS A 312 -10.54 -12.57 20.96
N SER A 313 -10.45 -13.82 21.41
CA SER A 313 -10.76 -14.22 22.79
C SER A 313 -9.69 -13.86 23.82
N GLU A 314 -8.42 -13.69 23.40
CA GLU A 314 -7.29 -13.49 24.32
C GLU A 314 -6.51 -12.19 24.06
N GLY A 315 -6.03 -11.98 22.83
CA GLY A 315 -5.29 -10.78 22.44
C GLY A 315 -5.69 -10.29 21.05
N ALA A 316 -5.90 -8.98 20.95
CA ALA A 316 -6.28 -8.32 19.70
C ALA A 316 -5.38 -7.09 19.47
N LEU A 317 -4.75 -7.00 18.30
CA LEU A 317 -4.02 -5.82 17.86
C LEU A 317 -4.67 -5.30 16.58
N LYS A 318 -5.34 -4.15 16.68
CA LYS A 318 -5.82 -3.44 15.50
C LYS A 318 -4.62 -2.86 14.75
N ILE A 319 -4.55 -3.09 13.44
CA ILE A 319 -3.50 -2.53 12.58
C ILE A 319 -3.90 -1.12 12.14
N GLN A 320 -4.10 -0.25 13.14
CA GLN A 320 -4.51 1.15 13.06
C GLN A 320 -3.91 1.89 14.26
N ALA A 321 -3.40 3.12 14.07
CA ALA A 321 -2.75 3.84 15.15
C ALA A 321 -3.74 4.34 16.21
N VAL A 322 -4.88 4.91 15.77
CA VAL A 322 -5.95 5.35 16.68
C VAL A 322 -7.30 4.96 16.13
N ASP A 323 -8.07 4.23 16.91
CA ASP A 323 -9.46 3.90 16.59
C ASP A 323 -10.42 4.99 17.08
N LEU A 324 -10.77 5.93 16.19
CA LEU A 324 -11.66 7.06 16.48
C LEU A 324 -13.08 6.80 15.98
N ASN A 325 -14.07 7.00 16.83
CA ASN A 325 -15.49 7.02 16.45
C ASN A 325 -15.79 8.10 15.39
N ILE A 326 -15.03 9.19 15.40
CA ILE A 326 -15.11 10.32 14.46
C ILE A 326 -13.99 10.32 13.42
N GLY A 327 -13.50 9.14 13.00
CA GLY A 327 -12.32 8.99 12.13
C GLY A 327 -12.33 9.86 10.87
N LEU A 328 -13.44 9.92 10.12
CA LEU A 328 -13.54 10.80 8.94
C LEU A 328 -13.45 12.28 9.29
N LEU A 329 -14.06 12.72 10.40
CA LEU A 329 -13.99 14.12 10.82
C LEU A 329 -12.58 14.50 11.27
N TYR A 330 -11.89 13.58 11.96
CA TYR A 330 -10.48 13.74 12.30
C TYR A 330 -9.62 13.92 11.05
N PHE A 331 -9.85 13.12 10.00
CA PHE A 331 -9.11 13.21 8.75
C PHE A 331 -9.18 14.62 8.14
N PHE A 332 -10.39 15.18 8.00
CA PHE A 332 -10.56 16.54 7.46
C PHE A 332 -10.10 17.63 8.43
N ALA A 333 -10.38 17.49 9.73
CA ALA A 333 -9.98 18.49 10.72
C ALA A 333 -8.47 18.67 10.77
N ILE A 334 -7.70 17.57 10.73
CA ILE A 334 -6.25 17.62 10.69
C ILE A 334 -5.77 17.99 9.28
N GLY A 335 -6.30 17.37 8.22
CA GLY A 335 -5.92 17.65 6.83
C GLY A 335 -6.04 19.13 6.46
N GLY A 336 -7.15 19.78 6.82
CA GLY A 336 -7.42 21.19 6.54
C GLY A 336 -6.46 22.18 7.23
N THR A 337 -5.74 21.77 8.29
CA THR A 337 -4.72 22.64 8.90
C THR A 337 -3.53 22.90 7.96
N GLY A 338 -3.29 22.03 6.98
CA GLY A 338 -2.28 22.26 5.94
C GLY A 338 -2.57 23.49 5.07
N ILE A 339 -3.84 23.91 4.98
CA ILE A 339 -4.24 25.13 4.28
C ILE A 339 -3.66 26.36 4.96
N VAL A 340 -3.76 26.39 6.29
CA VAL A 340 -3.20 27.46 7.13
C VAL A 340 -1.69 27.52 6.96
N GLY A 341 -1.03 26.36 6.91
CA GLY A 341 0.42 26.28 6.68
C GLY A 341 0.85 26.91 5.35
N ALA A 342 0.17 26.62 4.24
CA ALA A 342 0.50 27.22 2.95
C ALA A 342 0.19 28.73 2.89
N ALA A 343 -0.93 29.17 3.50
CA ALA A 343 -1.29 30.58 3.56
C ALA A 343 -0.28 31.39 4.39
N LEU A 344 0.10 30.87 5.56
CA LEU A 344 1.13 31.46 6.42
C LEU A 344 2.49 31.52 5.73
N ALA A 345 2.86 30.49 4.96
CA ALA A 345 4.11 30.47 4.20
C ALA A 345 4.20 31.64 3.20
N GLY A 346 3.11 31.84 2.43
CA GLY A 346 3.02 32.95 1.49
C GLY A 346 3.10 34.32 2.17
N TRP A 347 2.39 34.50 3.28
CA TRP A 347 2.39 35.75 4.05
C TRP A 347 3.73 36.04 4.74
N ALA A 348 4.29 35.06 5.46
CA ALA A 348 5.49 35.22 6.27
C ALA A 348 6.75 35.48 5.44
N SER A 349 6.73 35.13 4.16
CA SER A 349 7.87 35.27 3.24
C SER A 349 8.18 36.72 2.82
N ASP A 350 7.31 37.69 3.14
CA ASP A 350 7.41 39.11 2.73
C ASP A 350 7.67 39.32 1.21
N ASN A 351 7.16 38.41 0.38
CA ASN A 351 7.22 38.52 -1.08
C ASN A 351 5.82 38.50 -1.69
N LYS A 352 5.49 39.52 -2.50
CA LYS A 352 4.18 39.65 -3.15
C LYS A 352 3.83 38.47 -4.07
N TYR A 353 4.82 37.86 -4.73
CA TYR A 353 4.60 36.68 -5.57
C TYR A 353 4.24 35.46 -4.72
N SER A 354 4.97 35.24 -3.62
CA SER A 354 4.70 34.16 -2.66
C SER A 354 3.36 34.35 -1.96
N LEU A 355 2.99 35.59 -1.61
CA LEU A 355 1.69 35.92 -1.05
C LEU A 355 0.56 35.59 -2.03
N LEU A 356 0.71 35.96 -3.31
CA LEU A 356 -0.28 35.62 -4.34
C LEU A 356 -0.38 34.10 -4.55
N GLY A 357 0.74 33.38 -4.48
CA GLY A 357 0.75 31.91 -4.47
C GLY A 357 0.01 31.32 -3.27
N GLY A 358 0.26 31.83 -2.06
CA GLY A 358 -0.41 31.40 -0.84
C GLY A 358 -1.91 31.65 -0.85
N LEU A 359 -2.36 32.81 -1.36
CA LEU A 359 -3.78 33.12 -1.52
C LEU A 359 -4.47 32.20 -2.53
N ARG A 360 -3.84 31.94 -3.68
CA ARG A 360 -4.34 30.98 -4.68
C ARG A 360 -4.40 29.56 -4.12
N ALA A 361 -3.39 29.18 -3.34
CA ALA A 361 -3.34 27.90 -2.65
C ALA A 361 -4.50 27.74 -1.67
N ALA A 362 -4.70 28.72 -0.79
CA ALA A 362 -5.79 28.72 0.18
C ALA A 362 -7.16 28.64 -0.49
N GLY A 363 -7.41 29.49 -1.51
CA GLY A 363 -8.68 29.50 -2.23
C GLY A 363 -8.99 28.17 -2.93
N GLN A 364 -7.97 27.55 -3.54
CA GLN A 364 -8.12 26.23 -4.15
C GLN A 364 -8.40 25.16 -3.09
N MET A 365 -7.53 25.03 -2.08
CA MET A 365 -7.64 23.92 -1.12
C MET A 365 -8.95 23.95 -0.36
N VAL A 366 -9.40 25.13 0.10
CA VAL A 366 -10.68 25.25 0.81
C VAL A 366 -11.86 24.81 -0.08
N SER A 367 -11.86 25.23 -1.35
CA SER A 367 -12.95 24.91 -2.28
C SER A 367 -13.07 23.40 -2.53
N TYR A 368 -11.93 22.71 -2.66
CA TYR A 368 -11.89 21.29 -2.96
C TYR A 368 -12.00 20.41 -1.71
N GLU A 369 -11.55 20.87 -0.55
CA GLU A 369 -11.78 20.21 0.73
C GLU A 369 -13.26 20.12 1.08
N VAL A 370 -14.00 21.24 0.96
CA VAL A 370 -15.46 21.27 1.16
C VAL A 370 -16.14 20.28 0.21
N THR A 371 -15.71 20.26 -1.06
CA THR A 371 -16.25 19.33 -2.05
C THR A 371 -15.99 17.88 -1.66
N MET A 372 -14.76 17.52 -1.25
CA MET A 372 -14.43 16.17 -0.76
C MET A 372 -15.30 15.79 0.45
N GLY A 373 -15.43 16.68 1.44
CA GLY A 373 -16.28 16.45 2.61
C GLY A 373 -17.72 16.14 2.24
N LEU A 374 -18.33 16.96 1.37
CA LEU A 374 -19.70 16.77 0.91
C LEU A 374 -19.88 15.44 0.15
N THR A 375 -18.92 15.06 -0.70
CA THR A 375 -19.02 13.79 -1.44
C THR A 375 -19.06 12.56 -0.54
N LEU A 376 -18.46 12.61 0.66
CA LEU A 376 -18.49 11.52 1.62
C LEU A 376 -19.80 11.43 2.43
N ILE A 377 -20.63 12.46 2.46
CA ILE A 377 -21.90 12.43 3.21
C ILE A 377 -22.82 11.32 2.68
N GLY A 378 -22.86 11.11 1.35
CA GLY A 378 -23.57 9.98 0.75
C GLY A 378 -23.10 8.62 1.29
N MET A 379 -21.79 8.45 1.45
CA MET A 379 -21.19 7.24 2.02
C MET A 379 -21.54 7.06 3.49
N ILE A 380 -21.49 8.16 4.26
CA ILE A 380 -21.82 8.15 5.70
C ILE A 380 -23.27 7.70 5.92
N MET A 381 -24.21 8.11 5.05
CA MET A 381 -25.61 7.68 5.13
C MET A 381 -25.78 6.17 4.85
N ILE A 382 -24.99 5.60 3.95
CA ILE A 382 -25.03 4.17 3.62
C ILE A 382 -24.39 3.34 4.73
N TYR A 383 -23.20 3.72 5.18
CA TYR A 383 -22.45 2.98 6.19
C TYR A 383 -22.98 3.18 7.62
N GLY A 384 -23.69 4.29 7.90
CA GLY A 384 -24.26 4.58 9.21
C GLY A 384 -23.24 4.81 10.31
N THR A 385 -21.99 5.17 9.97
CA THR A 385 -20.88 5.37 10.90
C THR A 385 -19.90 6.41 10.37
N LEU A 386 -19.06 6.97 11.24
CA LEU A 386 -17.92 7.84 10.90
C LEU A 386 -16.56 7.16 11.13
N GLN A 387 -16.59 5.93 11.67
CA GLN A 387 -15.42 5.12 12.00
C GLN A 387 -15.00 4.30 10.77
N VAL A 388 -13.79 4.54 10.25
CA VAL A 388 -13.28 3.97 8.99
C VAL A 388 -13.19 2.43 9.03
N ASP A 389 -12.79 1.86 10.16
CA ASP A 389 -12.73 0.40 10.37
C ASP A 389 -14.08 -0.29 10.10
N LYS A 390 -15.16 0.25 10.68
CA LYS A 390 -16.52 -0.28 10.48
C LYS A 390 -17.02 -0.12 9.04
N MET A 391 -16.56 0.92 8.33
CA MET A 391 -16.88 1.08 6.90
C MET A 391 -16.26 -0.03 6.06
N ILE A 392 -15.04 -0.47 6.39
CA ILE A 392 -14.37 -1.56 5.68
C ILE A 392 -15.05 -2.91 5.97
N LEU A 393 -15.43 -3.15 7.22
CA LEU A 393 -16.20 -4.35 7.59
C LEU A 393 -17.55 -4.40 6.87
N TRP A 394 -18.27 -3.28 6.78
CA TRP A 394 -19.50 -3.21 6.00
C TRP A 394 -19.27 -3.56 4.53
N GLN A 395 -18.16 -3.08 3.93
CA GLN A 395 -17.82 -3.38 2.53
C GLN A 395 -17.42 -4.85 2.31
N GLN A 396 -16.84 -5.52 3.32
CA GLN A 396 -16.50 -6.94 3.26
C GLN A 396 -17.76 -7.82 3.27
N GLU A 397 -18.79 -7.42 4.04
CA GLU A 397 -20.04 -8.18 4.16
C GLU A 397 -21.02 -7.91 3.01
N ASN A 398 -20.97 -6.72 2.41
CA ASN A 398 -21.93 -6.27 1.39
C ASN A 398 -21.25 -6.12 0.02
N THR A 399 -20.78 -4.90 -0.27
CA THR A 399 -20.14 -4.54 -1.54
C THR A 399 -19.17 -3.38 -1.33
N TRP A 400 -18.22 -3.21 -2.24
CA TRP A 400 -17.29 -2.08 -2.20
C TRP A 400 -18.00 -0.74 -2.45
N GLY A 401 -17.54 0.30 -1.77
CA GLY A 401 -18.15 1.63 -1.81
C GLY A 401 -18.22 2.25 -3.21
N ILE A 402 -17.29 1.91 -4.12
CA ILE A 402 -17.32 2.38 -5.51
C ILE A 402 -18.56 1.92 -6.27
N PHE A 403 -19.14 0.78 -5.92
CA PHE A 403 -20.40 0.30 -6.53
C PHE A 403 -21.62 0.79 -5.77
N ALA A 404 -21.51 0.98 -4.47
CA ALA A 404 -22.57 1.60 -3.68
C ALA A 404 -22.81 3.05 -4.13
N GLN A 405 -21.74 3.79 -4.46
CA GLN A 405 -21.76 5.22 -4.79
C GLN A 405 -20.69 5.57 -5.84
N PRO A 406 -20.89 5.20 -7.12
CA PRO A 406 -19.91 5.48 -8.17
C PRO A 406 -19.71 6.97 -8.43
N LEU A 407 -20.78 7.77 -8.34
CA LEU A 407 -20.69 9.22 -8.54
C LEU A 407 -19.87 9.89 -7.42
N ALA A 408 -20.06 9.48 -6.16
CA ALA A 408 -19.27 10.00 -5.05
C ALA A 408 -17.78 9.69 -5.22
N PHE A 409 -17.43 8.48 -5.69
CA PHE A 409 -16.04 8.12 -5.98
C PHE A 409 -15.41 9.06 -7.02
N VAL A 410 -16.09 9.31 -8.14
CA VAL A 410 -15.56 10.18 -9.21
C VAL A 410 -15.41 11.62 -8.71
N LEU A 411 -16.41 12.14 -7.98
CA LEU A 411 -16.36 13.50 -7.43
C LEU A 411 -15.25 13.64 -6.37
N PHE A 412 -15.13 12.68 -5.47
CA PHE A 412 -14.06 12.65 -4.46
C PHE A 412 -12.68 12.57 -5.13
N PHE A 413 -12.52 11.66 -6.11
CA PHE A 413 -11.26 11.49 -6.83
C PHE A 413 -10.86 12.76 -7.58
N ALA A 414 -11.80 13.40 -8.29
CA ALA A 414 -11.54 14.66 -8.98
C ALA A 414 -11.13 15.78 -8.00
N ALA A 415 -11.77 15.85 -6.83
CA ALA A 415 -11.43 16.82 -5.81
C ALA A 415 -10.08 16.53 -5.12
N ALA A 416 -9.77 15.25 -4.86
CA ALA A 416 -8.48 14.82 -4.32
C ALA A 416 -7.31 15.12 -5.27
N VAL A 417 -7.51 14.93 -6.59
CA VAL A 417 -6.49 15.31 -7.59
C VAL A 417 -6.27 16.83 -7.59
N ALA A 418 -7.33 17.64 -7.43
CA ALA A 418 -7.18 19.09 -7.28
C ALA A 418 -6.49 19.48 -5.97
N GLU A 419 -6.73 18.76 -4.88
CA GLU A 419 -6.06 18.96 -3.59
C GLU A 419 -4.58 18.57 -3.60
N SER A 420 -4.15 17.73 -4.55
CA SER A 420 -2.72 17.34 -4.69
C SER A 420 -1.80 18.47 -5.11
N LYS A 421 -2.34 19.60 -5.60
CA LYS A 421 -1.61 20.81 -6.05
C LYS A 421 -0.59 20.51 -7.15
N ARG A 422 -0.76 19.41 -7.89
CA ARG A 422 0.09 19.04 -9.03
C ARG A 422 -0.65 19.27 -10.33
N ILE A 423 0.12 19.36 -11.42
CA ILE A 423 -0.42 19.44 -12.78
C ILE A 423 -1.47 18.33 -12.91
N PRO A 424 -2.68 18.61 -13.41
CA PRO A 424 -3.08 19.82 -14.12
C PRO A 424 -3.64 20.96 -13.23
N PHE A 425 -3.62 20.81 -11.90
CA PHE A 425 -4.16 21.73 -10.90
C PHE A 425 -3.08 22.36 -10.00
N ASP A 426 -1.89 22.61 -10.56
CA ASP A 426 -0.70 23.21 -9.92
C ASP A 426 -0.79 24.74 -9.80
N ILE A 427 -1.97 25.30 -9.58
CA ILE A 427 -2.14 26.74 -9.35
C ILE A 427 -1.31 27.27 -8.17
N PRO A 428 -1.14 26.51 -7.06
CA PRO A 428 -0.36 26.98 -5.92
C PRO A 428 1.13 27.15 -6.22
N GLU A 429 1.72 26.27 -7.02
CA GLU A 429 3.15 26.25 -7.38
C GLU A 429 3.40 27.11 -8.64
N GLY A 430 2.58 26.88 -9.67
CA GLY A 430 2.47 27.69 -10.86
C GLY A 430 3.81 28.12 -11.46
N GLU A 431 4.72 27.16 -11.73
CA GLU A 431 6.12 27.45 -12.08
C GLU A 431 6.28 28.46 -13.24
N SER A 432 5.35 28.43 -14.19
CA SER A 432 5.34 29.31 -15.37
C SER A 432 4.69 30.68 -15.14
N GLU A 433 3.97 30.89 -14.04
CA GLU A 433 3.24 32.12 -13.73
C GLU A 433 3.79 32.86 -12.50
N ILE A 434 4.08 32.12 -11.43
CA ILE A 434 4.42 32.64 -10.09
C ILE A 434 5.65 31.94 -9.48
N VAL A 435 6.54 31.44 -10.34
CA VAL A 435 7.86 30.85 -10.02
C VAL A 435 7.80 29.53 -9.26
N ALA A 436 7.34 29.53 -8.00
CA ALA A 436 7.14 28.35 -7.17
C ALA A 436 6.03 28.58 -6.11
N GLY A 437 5.34 29.73 -6.17
CA GLY A 437 4.25 30.06 -5.28
C GLY A 437 4.67 30.27 -3.82
N TYR A 438 3.95 29.65 -2.90
CA TYR A 438 4.06 29.93 -1.46
C TYR A 438 5.37 29.43 -0.81
N PHE A 439 6.12 28.54 -1.45
CA PHE A 439 7.41 28.05 -0.95
C PHE A 439 8.63 28.61 -1.70
N THR A 440 8.48 29.67 -2.50
CA THR A 440 9.56 30.28 -3.30
C THR A 440 10.76 30.72 -2.46
N GLU A 441 10.53 31.30 -1.28
CA GLU A 441 11.58 31.82 -0.39
C GLU A 441 12.23 30.74 0.49
N TYR A 442 11.74 29.50 0.46
CA TYR A 442 12.19 28.44 1.35
C TYR A 442 13.36 27.65 0.74
N ALA A 443 14.35 27.36 1.58
CA ALA A 443 15.52 26.55 1.22
C ALA A 443 15.65 25.29 2.09
N GLY A 444 16.54 24.39 1.67
CA GLY A 444 16.93 23.19 2.39
C GLY A 444 15.77 22.35 2.91
N MET A 445 15.77 22.09 4.22
CA MET A 445 14.80 21.19 4.85
C MET A 445 13.38 21.78 4.88
N LYS A 446 13.22 23.10 5.02
CA LYS A 446 11.88 23.73 5.06
C LYS A 446 11.17 23.61 3.71
N PHE A 447 11.89 23.79 2.61
CA PHE A 447 11.39 23.49 1.27
C PHE A 447 11.01 22.02 1.14
N ALA A 448 11.90 21.12 1.58
CA ALA A 448 11.64 19.68 1.53
C ALA A 448 10.38 19.28 2.31
N MET A 449 10.10 19.91 3.45
CA MET A 449 8.89 19.67 4.23
C MET A 449 7.61 20.00 3.46
N PHE A 450 7.52 21.14 2.77
CA PHE A 450 6.37 21.45 1.91
C PHE A 450 6.26 20.45 0.77
N PHE A 451 7.38 20.18 0.09
CA PHE A 451 7.41 19.26 -1.04
C PHE A 451 6.96 17.85 -0.64
N PHE A 452 7.46 17.32 0.49
CA PHE A 452 7.04 16.02 1.00
C PHE A 452 5.60 16.03 1.50
N ALA A 453 5.14 17.11 2.15
CA ALA A 453 3.75 17.22 2.62
C ALA A 453 2.74 17.04 1.46
N GLU A 454 3.03 17.60 0.29
CA GLU A 454 2.19 17.45 -0.90
C GLU A 454 2.15 16.00 -1.42
N TYR A 455 3.29 15.30 -1.47
CA TYR A 455 3.30 13.88 -1.86
C TYR A 455 2.65 12.98 -0.81
N ILE A 456 2.83 13.30 0.48
CA ILE A 456 2.14 12.60 1.56
C ILE A 456 0.63 12.83 1.45
N ALA A 457 0.17 14.03 1.10
CA ALA A 457 -1.25 14.31 0.87
C ALA A 457 -1.84 13.47 -0.28
N VAL A 458 -1.08 13.23 -1.36
CA VAL A 458 -1.48 12.28 -2.43
C VAL A 458 -1.66 10.87 -1.86
N VAL A 459 -0.74 10.44 -0.99
CA VAL A 459 -0.83 9.13 -0.32
C VAL A 459 -2.02 9.07 0.63
N THR A 460 -2.23 10.08 1.47
CA THR A 460 -3.32 10.09 2.46
C THR A 460 -4.69 10.11 1.80
N ALA A 461 -4.87 10.94 0.76
CA ALA A 461 -6.09 10.96 -0.03
C ALA A 461 -6.32 9.61 -0.74
N SER A 462 -5.28 8.99 -1.30
CA SER A 462 -5.36 7.67 -1.93
C SER A 462 -5.71 6.55 -0.94
N ALA A 463 -5.15 6.60 0.26
CA ALA A 463 -5.43 5.64 1.32
C ALA A 463 -6.87 5.79 1.83
N LEU A 464 -7.37 7.02 1.99
CA LEU A 464 -8.76 7.26 2.36
C LEU A 464 -9.72 6.78 1.26
N MET A 465 -9.42 7.04 -0.01
CA MET A 465 -10.20 6.51 -1.13
C MET A 465 -10.21 4.98 -1.15
N ALA A 466 -9.05 4.34 -0.93
CA ALA A 466 -8.97 2.90 -0.84
C ALA A 466 -9.84 2.37 0.30
N ALA A 467 -9.79 2.99 1.48
CA ALA A 467 -10.55 2.62 2.66
C ALA A 467 -12.07 2.77 2.47
N VAL A 468 -12.52 3.92 1.94
CA VAL A 468 -13.95 4.27 1.85
C VAL A 468 -14.62 3.70 0.59
N PHE A 469 -13.91 3.56 -0.53
CA PHE A 469 -14.53 3.16 -1.80
C PHE A 469 -14.09 1.78 -2.31
N LEU A 470 -12.85 1.36 -2.05
CA LEU A 470 -12.30 0.12 -2.62
C LEU A 470 -12.22 -1.02 -1.60
N GLY A 471 -13.01 -0.99 -0.53
CA GLY A 471 -13.02 -2.05 0.48
C GLY A 471 -11.80 -2.06 1.41
N GLY A 472 -11.00 -1.00 1.48
CA GLY A 472 -9.82 -0.92 2.34
C GLY A 472 -8.89 -2.13 2.19
N TRP A 473 -8.60 -2.80 3.31
CA TRP A 473 -7.82 -4.04 3.35
C TRP A 473 -8.61 -5.29 2.97
N SER A 474 -9.94 -5.23 2.90
CA SER A 474 -10.77 -6.35 2.47
C SER A 474 -10.51 -6.69 1.00
N LEU A 475 -10.30 -7.97 0.72
CA LEU A 475 -10.21 -8.52 -0.62
C LEU A 475 -11.42 -9.40 -0.88
N PRO A 476 -11.93 -9.47 -2.13
CA PRO A 476 -13.06 -10.33 -2.45
C PRO A 476 -12.69 -11.78 -2.14
N PHE A 477 -13.62 -12.52 -1.54
CA PHE A 477 -13.46 -13.93 -1.14
C PHE A 477 -12.43 -14.21 -0.03
N VAL A 478 -11.76 -13.19 0.50
CA VAL A 478 -10.80 -13.34 1.61
C VAL A 478 -11.46 -12.91 2.91
N TYR A 479 -11.58 -13.85 3.84
CA TYR A 479 -12.11 -13.65 5.19
C TYR A 479 -11.08 -14.10 6.22
N ARG A 480 -11.36 -13.87 7.51
CA ARG A 480 -10.44 -14.17 8.63
C ARG A 480 -9.99 -15.63 8.69
N ASP A 481 -10.87 -16.54 8.30
CA ASP A 481 -10.67 -18.00 8.30
C ASP A 481 -9.96 -18.53 7.05
N GLY A 482 -9.95 -17.75 5.95
CA GLY A 482 -9.28 -18.13 4.71
C GLY A 482 -9.95 -17.59 3.46
N ILE A 483 -9.78 -18.32 2.35
CA ILE A 483 -10.39 -18.00 1.05
C ILE A 483 -11.65 -18.82 0.89
N HIS A 484 -12.79 -18.15 0.75
CA HIS A 484 -14.10 -18.77 0.51
C HIS A 484 -14.74 -18.17 -0.73
N VAL A 485 -14.83 -18.96 -1.79
CA VAL A 485 -15.53 -18.61 -3.03
C VAL A 485 -16.94 -19.20 -2.97
N THR A 486 -17.92 -18.35 -2.72
CA THR A 486 -19.34 -18.70 -2.67
C THR A 486 -20.05 -18.14 -3.90
N VAL A 487 -20.94 -18.95 -4.50
CA VAL A 487 -21.84 -18.51 -5.57
C VAL A 487 -23.24 -19.01 -5.24
N GLY A 488 -24.17 -18.07 -4.98
CA GLY A 488 -25.49 -18.41 -4.46
C GLY A 488 -25.40 -18.99 -3.05
N ASN A 489 -26.01 -20.15 -2.83
CA ASN A 489 -25.99 -20.84 -1.54
C ASN A 489 -24.91 -21.94 -1.44
N GLY A 490 -24.06 -22.09 -2.47
CA GLY A 490 -23.02 -23.13 -2.52
C GLY A 490 -21.61 -22.56 -2.33
N GLU A 491 -20.78 -23.26 -1.55
CA GLU A 491 -19.33 -23.04 -1.48
C GLU A 491 -18.66 -23.80 -2.64
N LEU A 492 -18.06 -23.07 -3.59
CA LEU A 492 -17.32 -23.66 -4.72
C LEU A 492 -15.90 -24.04 -4.33
N PHE A 493 -15.29 -23.26 -3.45
CA PHE A 493 -13.92 -23.47 -2.99
C PHE A 493 -13.74 -22.84 -1.62
N SER A 494 -13.22 -23.63 -0.67
CA SER A 494 -12.80 -23.15 0.65
C SER A 494 -11.38 -23.64 0.94
N ALA A 495 -10.51 -22.71 1.30
CA ALA A 495 -9.15 -23.00 1.71
C ALA A 495 -8.83 -22.20 2.96
N ALA A 496 -8.62 -22.90 4.08
CA ALA A 496 -8.17 -22.29 5.32
C ALA A 496 -6.77 -21.72 5.13
N LEU A 497 -6.58 -20.47 5.55
CA LEU A 497 -5.28 -19.81 5.55
C LEU A 497 -4.86 -19.48 7.00
N PRO A 498 -3.55 -19.46 7.28
CA PRO A 498 -3.04 -18.90 8.53
C PRO A 498 -3.51 -17.45 8.73
N HIS A 499 -3.96 -17.10 9.93
CA HIS A 499 -4.47 -15.74 10.23
C HIS A 499 -3.43 -14.66 9.94
N GLY A 500 -2.15 -14.91 10.26
CA GLY A 500 -1.07 -13.99 9.93
C GLY A 500 -0.91 -13.79 8.42
N GLY A 501 -1.14 -14.84 7.63
CA GLY A 501 -1.12 -14.79 6.16
C GLY A 501 -2.29 -13.97 5.60
N VAL A 502 -3.50 -14.14 6.15
CA VAL A 502 -4.69 -13.36 5.76
C VAL A 502 -4.50 -11.87 6.07
N VAL A 503 -4.03 -11.54 7.28
CA VAL A 503 -3.78 -10.14 7.68
C VAL A 503 -2.70 -9.51 6.81
N ALA A 504 -1.61 -10.24 6.52
CA ALA A 504 -0.56 -9.78 5.62
C ALA A 504 -1.08 -9.57 4.19
N LEU A 505 -1.91 -10.49 3.67
CA LEU A 505 -2.51 -10.36 2.35
C LEU A 505 -3.46 -9.16 2.28
N GLY A 506 -4.26 -8.92 3.31
CA GLY A 506 -5.11 -7.74 3.44
C GLY A 506 -4.30 -6.44 3.48
N ALA A 507 -3.22 -6.41 4.26
CA ALA A 507 -2.28 -5.28 4.32
C ALA A 507 -1.66 -4.98 2.95
N LEU A 508 -1.17 -6.01 2.26
CA LEU A 508 -0.62 -5.90 0.92
C LEU A 508 -1.68 -5.44 -0.08
N GLY A 509 -2.92 -5.93 0.04
CA GLY A 509 -4.06 -5.50 -0.75
C GLY A 509 -4.36 -4.01 -0.58
N PHE A 510 -4.39 -3.53 0.67
CA PHE A 510 -4.58 -2.11 0.97
C PHE A 510 -3.45 -1.24 0.41
N ILE A 511 -2.20 -1.64 0.63
CA ILE A 511 -1.01 -0.95 0.11
C ILE A 511 -1.05 -0.90 -1.42
N LEU A 512 -1.37 -2.02 -2.07
CA LEU A 512 -1.46 -2.09 -3.52
C LEU A 512 -2.56 -1.16 -4.08
N LYS A 513 -3.76 -1.18 -3.49
CA LYS A 513 -4.86 -0.26 -3.89
C LYS A 513 -4.44 1.20 -3.73
N THR A 514 -3.77 1.52 -2.62
CA THR A 514 -3.24 2.87 -2.36
C THR A 514 -2.21 3.26 -3.41
N ILE A 515 -1.25 2.39 -3.74
CA ILE A 515 -0.25 2.61 -4.79
C ILE A 515 -0.90 2.82 -6.15
N VAL A 516 -1.90 2.00 -6.51
CA VAL A 516 -2.63 2.11 -7.78
C VAL A 516 -3.36 3.45 -7.87
N LEU A 517 -4.01 3.90 -6.79
CA LEU A 517 -4.66 5.21 -6.75
C LEU A 517 -3.66 6.36 -6.84
N CYS A 518 -2.54 6.31 -6.10
CA CYS A 518 -1.45 7.29 -6.25
C CYS A 518 -0.92 7.33 -7.70
N TRP A 519 -0.72 6.16 -8.30
CA TRP A 519 -0.26 6.04 -9.67
C TRP A 519 -1.28 6.61 -10.67
N LEU A 520 -2.57 6.41 -10.45
CA LEU A 520 -3.63 7.00 -11.26
C LEU A 520 -3.63 8.53 -11.17
N GLN A 521 -3.49 9.08 -9.96
CA GLN A 521 -3.37 10.53 -9.76
C GLN A 521 -2.12 11.11 -10.47
N LEU A 522 -0.96 10.45 -10.37
CA LEU A 522 0.24 10.86 -11.09
C LEU A 522 0.12 10.70 -12.61
N THR A 523 -0.61 9.69 -13.09
CA THR A 523 -0.84 9.50 -14.52
C THR A 523 -1.58 10.68 -15.13
N ILE A 524 -2.56 11.23 -14.41
CA ILE A 524 -3.28 12.44 -14.80
C ILE A 524 -2.32 13.63 -14.98
N ARG A 525 -1.29 13.74 -14.13
CA ARG A 525 -0.26 14.79 -14.22
C ARG A 525 0.45 14.86 -15.57
N TRP A 526 0.79 13.71 -16.15
CA TRP A 526 1.54 13.69 -17.42
C TRP A 526 0.64 13.59 -18.65
N THR A 527 -0.67 13.42 -18.47
CA THR A 527 -1.62 13.18 -19.58
C THR A 527 -2.53 14.37 -19.85
N LEU A 528 -2.88 15.15 -18.82
CA LEU A 528 -3.76 16.31 -18.98
C LEU A 528 -2.97 17.63 -19.03
N PRO A 529 -3.41 18.59 -19.86
CA PRO A 529 -2.86 19.94 -19.85
C PRO A 529 -3.26 20.70 -18.59
N ARG A 530 -2.47 21.71 -18.25
CA ARG A 530 -2.68 22.59 -17.09
C ARG A 530 -3.97 23.41 -17.23
N PHE A 531 -4.75 23.49 -16.15
CA PHE A 531 -5.92 24.37 -16.07
C PHE A 531 -5.53 25.78 -15.62
N ARG A 532 -6.27 26.79 -16.09
CA ARG A 532 -6.20 28.14 -15.54
C ARG A 532 -6.97 28.23 -14.23
N TYR A 533 -6.56 29.12 -13.32
CA TYR A 533 -7.21 29.36 -12.02
C TYR A 533 -8.73 29.53 -12.13
N ASP A 534 -9.21 30.38 -13.05
CA ASP A 534 -10.63 30.65 -13.24
C ASP A 534 -11.43 29.41 -13.67
N GLN A 535 -10.82 28.55 -14.49
CA GLN A 535 -11.45 27.31 -14.95
C GLN A 535 -11.55 26.31 -13.80
N LEU A 536 -10.51 26.23 -12.98
CA LEU A 536 -10.49 25.38 -11.81
C LEU A 536 -11.57 25.80 -10.80
N MET A 537 -11.63 27.09 -10.46
CA MET A 537 -12.65 27.60 -9.53
C MET A 537 -14.07 27.39 -10.06
N ARG A 538 -14.30 27.55 -11.37
CA ARG A 538 -15.60 27.22 -11.99
C ARG A 538 -15.91 25.72 -11.93
N LEU A 539 -14.92 24.84 -12.09
CA LEU A 539 -15.09 23.39 -11.99
C LEU A 539 -15.52 23.00 -10.57
N GLY A 540 -14.85 23.49 -9.53
CA GLY A 540 -15.22 23.25 -8.14
C GLY A 540 -16.62 23.77 -7.81
N TRP A 541 -16.83 25.08 -7.96
CA TRP A 541 -18.04 25.75 -7.46
C TRP A 541 -19.29 25.55 -8.32
N ARG A 542 -19.16 25.50 -9.66
CA ARG A 542 -20.32 25.39 -10.56
C ARG A 542 -20.65 23.96 -10.98
N LYS A 543 -19.74 23.01 -10.78
CA LYS A 543 -19.95 21.62 -11.21
C LYS A 543 -19.85 20.64 -10.06
N LEU A 544 -18.69 20.53 -9.40
CA LEU A 544 -18.46 19.48 -8.42
C LEU A 544 -19.29 19.66 -7.14
N LEU A 545 -19.40 20.88 -6.62
CA LEU A 545 -20.17 21.15 -5.41
C LEU A 545 -21.69 20.94 -5.61
N PRO A 546 -22.33 21.48 -6.67
CA PRO A 546 -23.73 21.14 -6.95
C PRO A 546 -23.96 19.65 -7.20
N ALA A 547 -23.03 18.97 -7.89
CA ALA A 547 -23.11 17.55 -8.13
C ALA A 547 -23.00 16.71 -6.84
N SER A 548 -22.15 17.12 -5.88
CA SER A 548 -22.04 16.42 -4.60
C SER A 548 -23.31 16.60 -3.76
N LEU A 549 -23.91 17.80 -3.74
CA LEU A 549 -25.21 18.04 -3.09
C LEU A 549 -26.34 17.21 -3.72
N ALA A 550 -26.40 17.16 -5.06
CA ALA A 550 -27.37 16.32 -5.76
C ALA A 550 -27.18 14.83 -5.40
N ASN A 551 -25.92 14.37 -5.33
CA ASN A 551 -25.60 13.00 -4.94
C ASN A 551 -26.09 12.69 -3.51
N ILE A 552 -25.92 13.61 -2.56
CA ILE A 552 -26.44 13.46 -1.19
C ILE A 552 -27.96 13.31 -1.21
N LEU A 553 -28.69 14.20 -1.89
CA LEU A 553 -30.16 14.18 -1.94
C LEU A 553 -30.69 12.87 -2.55
N ILE A 554 -30.11 12.46 -3.68
CA ILE A 554 -30.47 11.19 -4.34
C ILE A 554 -30.18 10.01 -3.41
N THR A 555 -29.02 10.00 -2.75
CA THR A 555 -28.66 8.93 -1.83
C THR A 555 -29.61 8.86 -0.64
N GLY A 556 -29.96 10.00 -0.04
CA GLY A 556 -30.91 10.07 1.06
C GLY A 556 -32.29 9.54 0.66
N PHE A 557 -32.78 9.92 -0.53
CA PHE A 557 -34.03 9.40 -1.09
C PHE A 557 -33.98 7.88 -1.31
N VAL A 558 -32.92 7.37 -1.93
CA VAL A 558 -32.75 5.93 -2.19
C VAL A 558 -32.67 5.13 -0.89
N VAL A 559 -31.88 5.58 0.09
CA VAL A 559 -31.76 4.92 1.40
C VAL A 559 -33.12 4.90 2.12
N MET A 560 -33.88 6.00 2.07
CA MET A 560 -35.22 6.06 2.65
C MET A 560 -36.17 5.10 1.95
N ALA A 561 -36.20 5.12 0.62
CA ALA A 561 -37.04 4.24 -0.19
C ALA A 561 -36.77 2.75 0.08
N ILE A 562 -35.49 2.37 0.24
CA ILE A 562 -35.09 1.00 0.59
C ILE A 562 -35.55 0.65 2.01
N ARG A 563 -35.34 1.53 3.00
CA ARG A 563 -35.74 1.29 4.40
C ARG A 563 -37.25 1.17 4.57
N THR A 564 -38.03 1.87 3.76
CA THR A 564 -39.50 1.76 3.73
C THR A 564 -39.99 0.62 2.82
N GLY A 565 -39.10 0.07 1.98
CA GLY A 565 -39.42 -1.02 1.08
C GLY A 565 -39.57 -2.34 1.84
N GLY A 566 -40.58 -3.13 1.48
CA GLY A 566 -40.79 -4.45 2.07
C GLY A 566 -39.70 -5.49 1.70
N PRO A 567 -39.90 -6.78 2.02
CA PRO A 567 -38.90 -7.85 1.84
C PRO A 567 -38.35 -7.99 0.40
N ALA A 568 -39.11 -7.52 -0.60
CA ALA A 568 -38.67 -7.49 -1.99
C ALA A 568 -37.49 -6.53 -2.24
N ALA A 569 -37.43 -5.40 -1.53
CA ALA A 569 -36.33 -4.44 -1.64
C ALA A 569 -35.03 -4.99 -1.05
N GLU A 570 -35.13 -5.69 0.09
CA GLU A 570 -33.99 -6.35 0.75
C GLU A 570 -33.42 -7.49 -0.11
N LYS A 571 -34.30 -8.30 -0.72
CA LYS A 571 -33.89 -9.36 -1.64
C LYS A 571 -33.27 -8.80 -2.94
N ALA A 572 -33.77 -7.68 -3.44
CA ALA A 572 -33.18 -7.00 -4.60
C ALA A 572 -31.77 -6.49 -4.28
N MET A 573 -31.56 -5.91 -3.09
CA MET A 573 -30.27 -5.39 -2.64
C MET A 573 -29.22 -6.49 -2.44
N SER A 574 -29.57 -7.59 -1.78
CA SER A 574 -28.64 -8.72 -1.62
C SER A 574 -28.28 -9.37 -2.96
N SER A 575 -29.24 -9.43 -3.89
CA SER A 575 -28.97 -9.90 -5.26
C SER A 575 -28.04 -8.95 -6.01
N LEU A 576 -28.20 -7.63 -5.86
CA LEU A 576 -27.34 -6.62 -6.47
C LEU A 576 -25.91 -6.67 -5.90
N ALA A 577 -25.76 -6.87 -4.58
CA ALA A 577 -24.48 -7.06 -3.93
C ALA A 577 -23.75 -8.30 -4.45
N ASN A 578 -24.46 -9.43 -4.59
CA ASN A 578 -23.91 -10.66 -5.16
C ASN A 578 -23.48 -10.49 -6.61
N VAL A 579 -24.32 -9.86 -7.45
CA VAL A 579 -23.97 -9.55 -8.84
C VAL A 579 -22.74 -8.64 -8.89
N CYS A 580 -22.67 -7.64 -8.03
CA CYS A 580 -21.53 -6.74 -7.96
C CYS A 580 -20.24 -7.48 -7.57
N ASN A 581 -20.28 -8.35 -6.57
CA ASN A 581 -19.12 -9.18 -6.18
C ASN A 581 -18.67 -10.11 -7.30
N ILE A 582 -19.61 -10.66 -8.08
CA ILE A 582 -19.31 -11.47 -9.27
C ILE A 582 -18.69 -10.60 -10.37
N VAL A 583 -19.26 -9.43 -10.68
CA VAL A 583 -18.72 -8.49 -11.67
C VAL A 583 -17.32 -8.03 -11.26
N LEU A 584 -17.07 -7.83 -9.97
CA LEU A 584 -15.76 -7.53 -9.42
C LEU A 584 -14.77 -8.68 -9.60
N ALA A 585 -15.20 -9.91 -9.33
CA ALA A 585 -14.38 -11.09 -9.51
C ALA A 585 -14.01 -11.31 -10.98
N LEU A 586 -15.01 -11.28 -11.86
CA LEU A 586 -14.84 -11.45 -13.30
C LEU A 586 -14.12 -10.27 -13.95
N GLY A 587 -14.43 -9.05 -13.51
CA GLY A 587 -13.79 -7.82 -13.96
C GLY A 587 -12.35 -7.73 -13.47
N GLY A 588 -12.06 -8.15 -12.24
CA GLY A 588 -10.71 -8.28 -11.70
C GLY A 588 -9.89 -9.32 -12.46
N LEU A 589 -10.46 -10.52 -12.67
CA LEU A 589 -9.84 -11.55 -13.50
C LEU A 589 -9.63 -11.05 -14.95
N GLY A 590 -10.63 -10.39 -15.51
CA GLY A 590 -10.61 -9.81 -16.85
C GLY A 590 -9.58 -8.68 -16.99
N LEU A 591 -9.39 -7.85 -15.95
CA LEU A 591 -8.34 -6.84 -15.90
C LEU A 591 -6.96 -7.47 -15.83
N VAL A 592 -6.79 -8.53 -15.06
CA VAL A 592 -5.53 -9.30 -15.00
C VAL A 592 -5.22 -9.93 -16.36
N VAL A 593 -6.22 -10.55 -16.99
CA VAL A 593 -6.08 -11.12 -18.34
C VAL A 593 -5.81 -10.03 -19.38
N TRP A 594 -6.56 -8.93 -19.36
CA TRP A 594 -6.36 -7.79 -20.26
C TRP A 594 -4.98 -7.18 -20.06
N PHE A 595 -4.52 -7.00 -18.82
CA PHE A 595 -3.19 -6.50 -18.51
C PHE A 595 -2.12 -7.47 -19.01
N ALA A 596 -2.29 -8.77 -18.81
CA ALA A 596 -1.40 -9.78 -19.35
C ALA A 596 -1.37 -9.73 -20.88
N VAL A 597 -2.52 -9.66 -21.56
CA VAL A 597 -2.63 -9.53 -23.02
C VAL A 597 -2.02 -8.22 -23.50
N PHE A 598 -2.27 -7.10 -22.82
CA PHE A 598 -1.69 -5.80 -23.11
C PHE A 598 -0.16 -5.87 -23.03
N MET A 599 0.38 -6.55 -22.03
CA MET A 599 1.82 -6.83 -21.89
C MET A 599 2.32 -7.81 -22.97
N CYS A 600 1.50 -8.76 -23.43
CA CYS A 600 1.82 -9.68 -24.53
C CYS A 600 1.85 -8.96 -25.89
N THR A 601 0.98 -7.96 -26.10
CA THR A 601 0.85 -7.31 -27.40
C THR A 601 2.05 -6.41 -27.70
N PRO A 602 2.82 -6.66 -28.77
CA PRO A 602 3.91 -5.78 -29.18
C PRO A 602 3.38 -4.40 -29.56
N ARG A 603 3.63 -3.39 -28.72
CA ARG A 603 3.40 -1.99 -29.10
C ARG A 603 4.62 -1.42 -29.81
N LYS A 604 4.49 -1.20 -31.12
CA LYS A 604 5.41 -0.34 -31.87
C LYS A 604 5.12 1.11 -31.47
N ARG A 605 6.01 1.74 -30.70
CA ARG A 605 5.93 3.19 -30.45
C ARG A 605 6.32 3.90 -31.76
N LYS A 606 5.37 4.54 -32.42
CA LYS A 606 5.72 5.56 -33.44
C LYS A 606 6.25 6.76 -32.66
N GLN A 607 7.55 7.01 -32.72
CA GLN A 607 8.11 8.27 -32.22
C GLN A 607 7.54 9.38 -33.09
N LEU A 608 6.70 10.23 -32.50
CA LEU A 608 6.28 11.47 -33.13
C LEU A 608 7.44 12.46 -33.01
N LEU A 609 8.33 12.44 -33.99
CA LEU A 609 9.40 13.43 -34.11
C LEU A 609 8.75 14.70 -34.68
N THR A 610 8.28 15.57 -33.80
CA THR A 610 7.53 16.78 -34.16
C THR A 610 8.43 17.94 -34.55
N THR A 611 9.70 17.95 -34.12
CA THR A 611 10.65 19.00 -34.46
C THR A 611 11.59 18.53 -35.58
N THR A 612 11.92 19.46 -36.48
CA THR A 612 12.90 19.25 -37.56
C THR A 612 14.25 18.81 -37.03
N SER A 613 14.66 19.30 -35.86
CA SER A 613 15.87 18.88 -35.16
C SER A 613 15.82 17.44 -34.64
N ALA A 614 14.67 16.97 -34.15
CA ALA A 614 14.50 15.58 -33.72
C ALA A 614 14.43 14.62 -34.92
N GLN A 615 13.82 15.05 -36.03
CA GLN A 615 13.83 14.32 -37.30
C GLN A 615 15.25 14.17 -37.85
N TYR A 616 16.00 15.27 -37.94
CA TYR A 616 17.41 15.25 -38.35
C TYR A 616 18.27 14.38 -37.43
N ALA A 617 18.12 14.50 -36.11
CA ALA A 617 18.86 13.66 -35.17
C ALA A 617 18.53 12.17 -35.33
N ALA A 618 17.28 11.81 -35.63
CA ALA A 618 16.88 10.43 -35.89
C ALA A 618 17.43 9.91 -37.23
N GLU A 619 17.44 10.73 -38.28
CA GLU A 619 18.03 10.39 -39.58
C GLU A 619 19.54 10.16 -39.50
N VAL A 620 20.23 10.89 -38.62
CA VAL A 620 21.67 10.75 -38.38
C VAL A 620 22.00 9.62 -37.36
N GLY A 621 21.01 8.84 -36.92
CA GLY A 621 21.21 7.66 -36.05
C GLY A 621 20.99 7.88 -34.55
N GLY A 622 20.43 9.01 -34.15
CA GLY A 622 20.03 9.34 -32.77
C GLY A 622 21.16 9.88 -31.88
N THR A 623 20.80 10.43 -30.71
CA THR A 623 21.74 11.01 -29.72
C THR A 623 22.41 9.97 -28.82
N ARG A 624 22.00 8.69 -28.89
CA ARG A 624 22.80 7.60 -28.35
C ARG A 624 23.82 7.22 -29.40
N THR A 625 24.95 7.93 -29.38
CA THR A 625 26.18 7.41 -29.97
C THR A 625 26.34 5.97 -29.50
N LEU A 626 26.21 5.02 -30.43
CA LEU A 626 26.96 3.78 -30.39
C LEU A 626 28.34 4.16 -29.86
N ARG A 627 28.84 3.48 -28.81
CA ARG A 627 30.24 3.63 -28.41
C ARG A 627 31.05 3.61 -29.70
N MET A 628 31.62 4.75 -30.08
CA MET A 628 32.53 4.80 -31.21
C MET A 628 33.67 3.88 -30.80
N GLY A 629 33.72 2.70 -31.42
CA GLY A 629 34.79 1.75 -31.21
C GLY A 629 36.07 2.40 -31.72
N ALA A 630 37.06 2.44 -30.85
CA ALA A 630 38.46 2.37 -31.26
C ALA A 630 38.81 0.89 -31.45
#